data_AF-A0A5C7UM74-F1
#
_entry.id   AF-A0A5C7UM74-F1
#
_cell.length_a   1.000
_cell.length_b   1.000
_cell.length_c   1.000
_cell.angle_alpha   90.00
_cell.angle_beta   90.00
_cell.angle_gamma   90.00
#
_symmetry.space_group_name_H-M   'P 1'
#
loop_
_entity.id
_entity.type
_entity.pdbx_description
1 polymer ?
#
loop_
_entity_poly.entity_id
_entity_poly.type
_entity_poly.pdbx_seq_one_letter_code
_entity_poly.pdbx_strand_id
1 'polypeptide(L)'
;MSCPHRFLGYHAADSLLPDWEFDYLFIGTFNPVWDFSTGENASYFYGRTKNNYFWDLVPEIWALQKMRTLDVAKWQQLLQQHQIGVTDLIRNIEDANPQNAQHQCWLKSKSDGDLVRFQQIVWNTSEILRVIARKQKLKGIFVTNQRAPGKIEYQIHLLEQAANRHQIYFARLITPSGGVRFQFSKVTKLYEALLDSWKQKIDLVLKRFL
;
A
#
# COMPACT_ATOMS: atom_id res chain seq x y z
N MET A 1 -22.25 0.49 -11.25
CA MET A 1 -21.33 1.64 -11.18
C MET A 1 -19.99 1.08 -10.75
N SER A 2 -18.93 1.34 -11.51
CA SER A 2 -17.58 0.92 -11.16
C SER A 2 -17.16 1.43 -9.78
N CYS A 3 -16.14 0.82 -9.20
CA CYS A 3 -15.56 1.24 -7.92
C CYS A 3 -14.13 1.74 -8.15
N PRO A 4 -13.95 3.05 -8.42
CA PRO A 4 -12.61 3.61 -8.53
C PRO A 4 -11.92 3.64 -7.17
N HIS A 5 -10.60 3.77 -7.21
CA HIS A 5 -9.81 4.03 -6.04
C HIS A 5 -10.14 5.40 -5.43
N ARG A 6 -10.26 5.46 -4.11
CA ARG A 6 -10.64 6.67 -3.35
C ARG A 6 -9.71 7.86 -3.57
N PHE A 7 -8.42 7.60 -3.79
CA PHE A 7 -7.38 8.62 -3.93
C PHE A 7 -6.89 8.78 -5.38
N LEU A 8 -7.64 8.26 -6.36
CA LEU A 8 -7.33 8.52 -7.77
C LEU A 8 -7.47 10.01 -8.05
N GLY A 9 -6.43 10.62 -8.62
CA GLY A 9 -6.44 12.06 -8.90
C GLY A 9 -6.08 12.93 -7.69
N TYR A 10 -5.73 12.34 -6.54
CA TYR A 10 -5.55 13.09 -5.29
C TYR A 10 -4.30 14.00 -5.33
N HIS A 11 -3.19 13.52 -5.88
CA HIS A 11 -1.93 14.29 -6.01
C HIS A 11 -1.70 14.79 -7.44
N ALA A 12 -1.95 13.93 -8.41
CA ALA A 12 -1.82 14.25 -9.83
C ALA A 12 -3.05 13.73 -10.57
N ALA A 13 -3.51 14.51 -11.56
CA ALA A 13 -4.67 14.16 -12.35
C ALA A 13 -4.55 12.75 -12.94
N ASP A 14 -5.59 11.94 -12.74
CA ASP A 14 -5.70 10.57 -13.25
C ASP A 14 -4.59 9.59 -12.78
N SER A 15 -3.94 9.89 -11.65
CA SER A 15 -2.84 9.09 -11.10
C SER A 15 -3.08 8.71 -9.64
N LEU A 16 -2.53 7.57 -9.24
CA LEU A 16 -2.40 7.14 -7.84
C LEU A 16 -1.02 7.38 -7.25
N LEU A 17 -0.08 7.86 -8.06
CA LEU A 17 1.26 8.17 -7.62
C LEU A 17 1.32 9.59 -7.06
N PRO A 18 2.20 9.84 -6.07
CA PRO A 18 2.46 11.19 -5.61
C PRO A 18 3.10 12.05 -6.70
N ASP A 19 2.95 13.37 -6.58
CA ASP A 19 3.50 14.38 -7.48
C ASP A 19 4.87 14.92 -7.02
N TRP A 20 5.45 14.37 -5.96
CA TRP A 20 6.81 14.68 -5.48
C TRP A 20 7.84 13.61 -5.85
N GLU A 21 9.12 13.96 -5.70
CA GLU A 21 10.25 13.02 -5.85
C GLU A 21 10.36 12.08 -4.65
N PHE A 22 10.56 10.79 -4.91
CA PHE A 22 10.72 9.78 -3.87
C PHE A 22 11.82 8.77 -4.22
N ASP A 23 12.54 8.35 -3.19
CA ASP A 23 13.58 7.32 -3.20
C ASP A 23 13.02 5.96 -2.78
N TYR A 24 11.89 5.94 -2.06
CA TYR A 24 11.25 4.73 -1.56
C TYR A 24 9.77 4.72 -1.94
N LEU A 25 9.24 3.59 -2.39
CA LEU A 25 7.83 3.47 -2.77
C LEU A 25 7.14 2.35 -1.99
N PHE A 26 6.13 2.69 -1.20
CA PHE A 26 5.23 1.72 -0.57
C PHE A 26 3.99 1.49 -1.45
N ILE A 27 3.63 0.23 -1.61
CA ILE A 27 2.54 -0.19 -2.50
C ILE A 27 1.56 -1.06 -1.71
N GLY A 28 0.33 -0.57 -1.52
CA GLY A 28 -0.81 -1.33 -1.00
C GLY A 28 -1.62 -1.99 -2.12
N THR A 29 -2.77 -2.57 -1.77
CA THR A 29 -3.64 -3.21 -2.76
C THR A 29 -4.68 -2.25 -3.32
N PHE A 30 -5.61 -1.76 -2.48
CA PHE A 30 -6.80 -1.03 -2.93
C PHE A 30 -7.51 -0.32 -1.78
N ASN A 31 -7.96 0.91 -2.01
CA ASN A 31 -8.93 1.58 -1.16
C ASN A 31 -10.17 2.02 -1.97
N PRO A 32 -11.33 1.36 -1.81
CA PRO A 32 -12.52 1.67 -2.61
C PRO A 32 -13.12 3.04 -2.25
N VAL A 33 -13.68 3.72 -3.26
CA VAL A 33 -14.48 4.94 -3.06
C VAL A 33 -15.82 4.66 -2.36
N TRP A 34 -16.34 3.42 -2.46
CA TRP A 34 -17.59 3.07 -1.81
C TRP A 34 -17.45 3.17 -0.29
N ASP A 35 -18.32 3.97 0.31
CA ASP A 35 -18.25 4.22 1.74
C ASP A 35 -18.76 3.03 2.56
N PHE A 36 -18.07 2.81 3.68
CA PHE A 36 -18.47 1.83 4.68
C PHE A 36 -19.55 2.46 5.56
N SER A 37 -20.65 1.75 5.79
CA SER A 37 -21.73 2.22 6.68
C SER A 37 -21.26 2.44 8.12
N THR A 38 -20.13 1.85 8.51
CA THR A 38 -19.49 2.05 9.81
C THR A 38 -18.72 3.38 9.92
N GLY A 39 -18.62 4.15 8.84
CA GLY A 39 -17.80 5.38 8.79
C GLY A 39 -16.29 5.11 8.76
N GLU A 40 -15.86 3.85 8.73
CA GLU A 40 -14.45 3.45 8.65
C GLU A 40 -13.87 3.61 7.23
N ASN A 41 -14.06 4.77 6.61
CA ASN A 41 -13.43 5.14 5.36
C ASN A 41 -11.98 5.55 5.64
N ALA A 42 -11.03 5.20 4.77
CA ALA A 42 -9.66 5.69 4.96
C ALA A 42 -9.59 7.16 4.52
N SER A 43 -9.00 8.00 5.36
CA SER A 43 -8.73 9.42 5.07
C SER A 43 -7.57 9.60 4.09
N TYR A 44 -6.62 8.66 4.08
CA TYR A 44 -5.48 8.60 3.17
C TYR A 44 -4.94 7.16 3.10
N PHE A 45 -3.78 6.93 2.46
CA PHE A 45 -3.09 5.64 2.45
C PHE A 45 -2.99 5.06 3.88
N TYR A 46 -3.55 3.86 4.08
CA TYR A 46 -3.69 3.23 5.40
C TYR A 46 -4.27 4.13 6.52
N GLY A 47 -5.09 5.14 6.19
CA GLY A 47 -5.64 6.13 7.12
C GLY A 47 -6.70 5.61 8.10
N ARG A 48 -7.03 4.32 8.08
CA ARG A 48 -7.88 3.66 9.09
C ARG A 48 -7.03 3.28 10.32
N THR A 49 -6.47 4.28 10.98
CA THR A 49 -5.39 4.11 11.96
C THR A 49 -5.78 3.18 13.12
N LYS A 50 -7.04 3.18 13.58
CA LYS A 50 -7.51 2.29 14.68
C LYS A 50 -7.07 0.83 14.54
N ASN A 51 -7.10 0.27 13.34
CA ASN A 51 -6.72 -1.11 13.05
C ASN A 51 -5.62 -1.19 11.97
N ASN A 52 -4.75 -0.19 11.89
CA ASN A 52 -3.62 -0.20 10.97
C ASN A 52 -2.38 0.41 11.62
N TYR A 53 -1.22 -0.23 11.42
CA TYR A 53 0.04 0.15 12.07
C TYR A 53 1.01 0.90 11.14
N PHE A 54 0.65 1.18 9.88
CA PHE A 54 1.54 1.83 8.91
C PHE A 54 2.13 3.13 9.47
N TRP A 55 1.28 3.97 10.06
CA TRP A 55 1.63 5.26 10.64
C TRP A 55 2.31 5.19 12.03
N ASP A 56 2.61 3.99 12.53
CA ASP A 56 3.55 3.78 13.65
C ASP A 56 4.85 3.14 13.17
N LEU A 57 4.76 2.17 12.26
CA LEU A 57 5.90 1.44 11.74
C LEU A 57 6.85 2.33 10.96
N VAL A 58 6.33 3.10 9.99
CA VAL A 58 7.17 3.97 9.14
C VAL A 58 7.94 4.99 9.98
N PRO A 59 7.30 5.72 10.92
CA PRO A 59 8.04 6.61 11.81
C PRO A 59 9.14 5.92 12.61
N GLU A 60 8.86 4.76 13.22
CA GLU A 60 9.86 4.04 14.01
C GLU A 60 11.06 3.54 13.20
N ILE A 61 10.86 3.25 11.91
CA ILE A 61 11.93 2.80 11.01
C ILE A 61 12.79 3.97 10.55
N TRP A 62 12.18 5.12 10.27
CA TRP A 62 12.89 6.34 9.87
C TRP A 62 13.29 7.26 11.04
N ALA A 63 13.12 6.80 12.28
CA ALA A 63 13.37 7.58 13.50
C ALA A 63 12.63 8.94 13.53
N LEU A 64 11.36 8.93 13.11
CA LEU A 64 10.48 10.09 13.01
C LEU A 64 9.56 10.21 14.22
N GLN A 65 8.95 11.39 14.38
CA GLN A 65 7.88 11.57 15.35
C GLN A 65 6.69 10.64 15.07
N LYS A 66 5.99 10.21 16.12
CA LYS A 66 4.79 9.38 16.00
C LYS A 66 3.76 10.05 15.08
N MET A 67 3.31 9.33 14.05
CA MET A 67 2.42 9.90 13.02
C MET A 67 0.95 9.50 13.17
N ARG A 68 0.63 8.46 13.92
CA ARG A 68 -0.74 7.90 14.03
C ARG A 68 -1.85 8.92 14.33
N THR A 69 -1.55 9.96 15.11
CA THR A 69 -2.52 10.99 15.54
C THR A 69 -2.46 12.27 14.71
N LEU A 70 -1.60 12.33 13.70
CA LEU A 70 -1.47 13.49 12.83
C LEU A 70 -2.56 13.49 11.76
N ASP A 71 -2.77 14.65 11.15
CA ASP A 71 -3.65 14.81 10.00
C ASP A 71 -2.96 14.40 8.68
N VAL A 72 -3.76 14.35 7.61
CA VAL A 72 -3.30 13.95 6.27
C VAL A 72 -2.24 14.90 5.72
N ALA A 73 -2.33 16.19 5.99
CA ALA A 73 -1.36 17.17 5.50
C ALA A 73 0.02 16.93 6.12
N LYS A 74 0.06 16.63 7.42
CA LYS A 74 1.30 16.27 8.12
C LYS A 74 1.85 14.93 7.67
N TRP A 75 1.02 13.94 7.39
CA TRP A 75 1.47 12.69 6.76
C TRP A 75 2.15 12.95 5.42
N GLN A 76 1.54 13.74 4.55
CA GLN A 76 2.11 14.08 3.24
C GLN A 76 3.41 14.85 3.36
N GLN A 77 3.46 15.86 4.24
CA GLN A 77 4.67 16.62 4.51
C GLN A 77 5.83 15.69 4.91
N LEU A 78 5.58 14.74 5.81
CA LEU A 78 6.61 13.82 6.29
C LEU A 78 7.03 12.83 5.19
N LEU A 79 6.07 12.27 4.43
CA LEU A 79 6.37 11.43 3.28
C LEU A 79 7.26 12.17 2.26
N GLN A 80 6.94 13.43 1.94
CA GLN A 80 7.71 14.25 1.02
C GLN A 80 9.11 14.56 1.57
N GLN A 81 9.22 14.96 2.84
CA GLN A 81 10.49 15.25 3.50
C GLN A 81 11.45 14.05 3.50
N HIS A 82 10.91 12.83 3.61
CA HIS A 82 11.68 11.60 3.62
C HIS A 82 11.74 10.89 2.26
N GLN A 83 11.27 11.55 1.20
CA GLN A 83 11.27 11.01 -0.16
C GLN A 83 10.60 9.63 -0.24
N ILE A 84 9.45 9.50 0.44
CA ILE A 84 8.63 8.30 0.47
C ILE A 84 7.40 8.55 -0.39
N GLY A 85 7.20 7.70 -1.39
CA GLY A 85 5.97 7.61 -2.15
C GLY A 85 5.07 6.52 -1.59
N VAL A 86 3.75 6.71 -1.72
CA VAL A 86 2.73 5.71 -1.39
C VAL A 86 1.77 5.58 -2.56
N THR A 87 1.36 4.36 -2.88
CA THR A 87 0.37 4.09 -3.93
C THR A 87 -0.30 2.73 -3.71
N ASP A 88 -1.25 2.37 -4.56
CA ASP A 88 -1.98 1.09 -4.50
C ASP A 88 -1.96 0.40 -5.88
N LEU A 89 -2.09 -0.92 -5.92
CA LEU A 89 -2.06 -1.72 -7.15
C LEU A 89 -3.33 -1.59 -8.00
N ILE A 90 -4.49 -1.45 -7.36
CA ILE A 90 -5.78 -1.41 -8.06
C ILE A 90 -6.23 0.05 -8.20
N ARG A 91 -6.50 0.45 -9.43
CA ARG A 91 -7.00 1.78 -9.78
C ARG A 91 -8.52 1.83 -9.86
N ASN A 92 -9.15 0.78 -10.36
CA ASN A 92 -10.60 0.69 -10.49
C ASN A 92 -11.05 -0.78 -10.56
N ILE A 93 -12.28 -1.04 -10.14
CA ILE A 93 -13.00 -2.30 -10.37
C ILE A 93 -14.23 -1.97 -11.20
N GLU A 94 -14.19 -2.25 -12.50
CA GLU A 94 -15.18 -1.81 -13.48
C GLU A 94 -16.50 -2.57 -13.37
N ASP A 95 -16.43 -3.86 -13.05
CA ASP A 95 -17.60 -4.73 -12.88
C ASP A 95 -18.19 -4.69 -11.46
N ALA A 96 -17.72 -3.78 -10.60
CA ALA A 96 -18.38 -3.50 -9.34
C ALA A 96 -19.83 -3.04 -9.58
N ASN A 97 -20.76 -3.57 -8.78
CA ASN A 97 -22.18 -3.27 -8.92
C ASN A 97 -22.80 -3.00 -7.53
N PRO A 98 -23.20 -1.76 -7.21
CA PRO A 98 -23.71 -1.43 -5.89
C PRO A 98 -25.06 -2.09 -5.59
N GLN A 99 -25.81 -2.51 -6.62
CA GLN A 99 -27.04 -3.29 -6.45
C GLN A 99 -26.77 -4.77 -6.16
N ASN A 100 -25.54 -5.25 -6.33
CA ASN A 100 -25.16 -6.62 -6.02
C ASN A 100 -24.62 -6.71 -4.58
N ALA A 101 -25.38 -7.36 -3.70
CA ALA A 101 -25.02 -7.55 -2.29
C ALA A 101 -23.68 -8.28 -2.10
N GLN A 102 -23.34 -9.21 -3.00
CA GLN A 102 -22.08 -9.94 -2.96
C GLN A 102 -20.90 -9.02 -3.31
N HIS A 103 -21.05 -8.15 -4.31
CA HIS A 103 -20.01 -7.18 -4.69
C HIS A 103 -19.79 -6.19 -3.53
N GLN A 104 -20.86 -5.74 -2.88
CA GLN A 104 -20.74 -4.93 -1.66
C GLN A 104 -19.99 -5.68 -0.56
N CYS A 105 -20.29 -6.97 -0.33
CA CYS A 105 -19.61 -7.78 0.67
C CYS A 105 -18.11 -7.89 0.39
N TRP A 106 -17.73 -8.22 -0.85
CA TRP A 106 -16.33 -8.35 -1.27
C TRP A 106 -15.54 -7.05 -1.15
N LEU A 107 -16.10 -5.93 -1.61
CA LEU A 107 -15.45 -4.62 -1.46
C LEU A 107 -15.33 -4.21 0.01
N LYS A 108 -16.34 -4.56 0.83
CA LYS A 108 -16.37 -4.18 2.23
C LYS A 108 -15.48 -5.05 3.13
N SER A 109 -15.12 -6.26 2.70
CA SER A 109 -14.21 -7.11 3.47
C SER A 109 -12.78 -6.59 3.48
N LYS A 110 -12.41 -5.77 2.49
CA LYS A 110 -11.04 -5.23 2.28
C LYS A 110 -10.00 -6.35 2.12
N SER A 111 -10.44 -7.58 1.83
CA SER A 111 -9.59 -8.74 1.67
C SER A 111 -9.15 -8.88 0.23
N ASP A 112 -7.85 -9.05 0.00
CA ASP A 112 -7.31 -9.33 -1.33
C ASP A 112 -7.95 -10.57 -1.97
N GLY A 113 -8.31 -11.57 -1.15
CA GLY A 113 -8.96 -12.80 -1.60
C GLY A 113 -10.37 -12.58 -2.16
N ASP A 114 -11.06 -11.53 -1.71
CA ASP A 114 -12.34 -11.14 -2.28
C ASP A 114 -12.18 -10.20 -3.47
N LEU A 115 -11.17 -9.33 -3.45
CA LEU A 115 -10.87 -8.43 -4.58
C LEU A 115 -10.56 -9.21 -5.86
N VAL A 116 -9.85 -10.35 -5.78
CA VAL A 116 -9.54 -11.16 -6.97
C VAL A 116 -10.75 -11.84 -7.61
N ARG A 117 -11.92 -11.83 -6.96
CA ARG A 117 -13.16 -12.41 -7.51
C ARG A 117 -13.76 -11.55 -8.62
N PHE A 118 -13.44 -10.26 -8.65
CA PHE A 118 -13.82 -9.36 -9.74
C PHE A 118 -13.09 -9.72 -11.03
N GLN A 119 -13.79 -9.60 -12.15
CA GLN A 119 -13.27 -9.95 -13.48
C GLN A 119 -12.60 -8.77 -14.15
N GLN A 120 -13.14 -7.56 -13.97
CA GLN A 120 -12.69 -6.35 -14.65
C GLN A 120 -11.96 -5.42 -13.66
N ILE A 121 -10.70 -5.76 -13.37
CA ILE A 121 -9.83 -4.98 -12.50
C ILE A 121 -8.87 -4.14 -13.35
N VAL A 122 -8.92 -2.83 -13.18
CA VAL A 122 -7.97 -1.89 -13.78
C VAL A 122 -6.80 -1.69 -12.83
N TRP A 123 -5.61 -2.06 -13.30
CA TRP A 123 -4.39 -2.03 -12.51
C TRP A 123 -3.61 -0.72 -12.69
N ASN A 124 -2.98 -0.26 -11.62
CA ASN A 124 -2.00 0.82 -11.61
C ASN A 124 -0.59 0.35 -11.99
N THR A 125 -0.40 -0.95 -12.23
CA THR A 125 0.90 -1.58 -12.49
C THR A 125 1.66 -0.93 -13.64
N SER A 126 1.00 -0.57 -14.73
CA SER A 126 1.66 0.09 -15.86
C SER A 126 2.24 1.46 -15.49
N GLU A 127 1.59 2.20 -14.59
CA GLU A 127 2.11 3.50 -14.12
C GLU A 127 3.31 3.31 -13.21
N ILE A 128 3.23 2.34 -12.29
CA ILE A 128 4.33 1.98 -11.41
C ILE A 128 5.53 1.47 -12.22
N LEU A 129 5.33 0.62 -13.23
CA LEU A 129 6.41 0.16 -14.12
C LEU A 129 7.07 1.33 -14.86
N ARG A 130 6.31 2.35 -15.27
CA ARG A 130 6.88 3.57 -15.88
C ARG A 130 7.73 4.36 -14.88
N VAL A 131 7.34 4.43 -13.60
CA VAL A 131 8.15 5.02 -12.52
C VAL A 131 9.46 4.26 -12.37
N ILE A 132 9.39 2.92 -12.23
CA ILE A 132 10.57 2.05 -12.09
C ILE A 132 11.54 2.25 -13.26
N ALA A 133 11.04 2.32 -14.49
CA ALA A 133 11.87 2.49 -15.68
C ALA A 133 12.51 3.88 -15.79
N ARG A 134 11.86 4.94 -15.28
CA ARG A 134 12.30 6.34 -15.43
C ARG A 134 13.12 6.87 -14.25
N LYS A 135 12.92 6.33 -13.05
CA LYS A 135 13.50 6.87 -11.81
C LYS A 135 14.77 6.12 -11.43
N GLN A 136 15.91 6.54 -11.99
CA GLN A 136 17.24 6.02 -11.61
C GLN A 136 17.58 6.19 -10.11
N LYS A 137 16.85 7.04 -9.38
CA LYS A 137 17.05 7.29 -7.94
C LYS A 137 16.23 6.38 -7.02
N LEU A 138 15.29 5.59 -7.54
CA LEU A 138 14.46 4.73 -6.70
C LEU A 138 15.35 3.67 -6.03
N LYS A 139 15.46 3.70 -4.71
CA LYS A 139 16.33 2.82 -3.92
C LYS A 139 15.60 1.56 -3.50
N GLY A 140 14.31 1.68 -3.15
CA GLY A 140 13.53 0.58 -2.60
C GLY A 140 12.04 0.63 -2.94
N ILE A 141 11.47 -0.55 -3.18
CA ILE A 141 10.03 -0.78 -3.38
C ILE A 141 9.55 -1.79 -2.34
N PHE A 142 8.47 -1.43 -1.66
CA PHE A 142 7.92 -2.17 -0.54
C PHE A 142 6.44 -2.46 -0.76
N VAL A 143 6.10 -3.70 -1.11
CA VAL A 143 4.69 -4.09 -1.26
C VAL A 143 4.17 -4.60 0.07
N THR A 144 3.09 -4.02 0.61
CA THR A 144 2.52 -4.39 1.93
C THR A 144 1.63 -5.62 1.89
N ASN A 145 2.02 -6.58 1.05
CA ASN A 145 1.34 -7.85 0.86
C ASN A 145 2.35 -8.98 0.67
N GLN A 146 2.59 -9.76 1.72
CA GLN A 146 3.55 -10.87 1.67
C GLN A 146 3.03 -12.08 0.89
N ARG A 147 1.71 -12.30 0.88
CA ARG A 147 1.06 -13.49 0.31
C ARG A 147 -0.18 -13.08 -0.47
N ALA A 148 0.05 -12.42 -1.61
CA ALA A 148 -1.04 -11.97 -2.44
C ALA A 148 -1.71 -13.16 -3.16
N PRO A 149 -3.03 -13.11 -3.39
CA PRO A 149 -3.73 -14.13 -4.16
C PRO A 149 -3.77 -13.80 -5.66
N GLY A 150 -3.78 -14.84 -6.47
CA GLY A 150 -4.23 -14.82 -7.88
C GLY A 150 -3.72 -13.64 -8.70
N LYS A 151 -4.65 -12.82 -9.21
CA LYS A 151 -4.32 -11.70 -10.10
C LYS A 151 -3.43 -10.64 -9.46
N ILE A 152 -3.51 -10.45 -8.13
CA ILE A 152 -2.68 -9.48 -7.40
C ILE A 152 -1.24 -9.96 -7.33
N GLU A 153 -1.02 -11.25 -7.06
CA GLU A 153 0.32 -11.86 -7.06
C GLU A 153 1.03 -11.67 -8.39
N TYR A 154 0.31 -11.87 -9.49
CA TYR A 154 0.83 -11.65 -10.83
C TYR A 154 1.32 -10.20 -11.03
N GLN A 155 0.54 -9.20 -10.59
CA GLN A 155 0.97 -7.80 -10.70
C GLN A 155 2.22 -7.52 -9.86
N ILE A 156 2.29 -8.03 -8.63
CA ILE A 156 3.45 -7.88 -7.75
C ILE A 156 4.69 -8.50 -8.40
N HIS A 157 4.54 -9.67 -9.03
CA HIS A 157 5.63 -10.33 -9.73
C HIS A 157 6.18 -9.48 -10.90
N LEU A 158 5.30 -8.81 -11.66
CA LEU A 158 5.74 -7.89 -12.72
C LEU A 158 6.58 -6.73 -12.17
N LEU A 159 6.18 -6.17 -11.02
CA LEU A 159 6.92 -5.11 -10.35
C LEU A 159 8.27 -5.60 -9.83
N GLU A 160 8.31 -6.80 -9.23
CA GLU A 160 9.52 -7.44 -8.72
C GLU A 160 10.53 -7.72 -9.85
N GLN A 161 10.08 -8.27 -10.98
CA GLN A 161 10.91 -8.46 -12.16
C GLN A 161 11.48 -7.14 -12.70
N ALA A 162 10.66 -6.08 -12.75
CA ALA A 162 11.10 -4.77 -13.19
C ALA A 162 12.13 -4.17 -12.23
N ALA A 163 11.88 -4.22 -10.92
CA ALA A 163 12.81 -3.74 -9.90
C ALA A 163 14.17 -4.44 -10.01
N ASN A 164 14.17 -5.78 -10.16
CA ASN A 164 15.39 -6.58 -10.32
C ASN A 164 16.20 -6.17 -11.57
N ARG A 165 15.53 -5.93 -12.71
CA ARG A 165 16.21 -5.46 -13.93
C ARG A 165 16.87 -4.09 -13.78
N HIS A 166 16.30 -3.24 -12.93
CA HIS A 166 16.81 -1.91 -12.66
C HIS A 166 17.68 -1.82 -11.39
N GLN A 167 18.02 -2.96 -10.78
CA GLN A 167 18.82 -3.04 -9.55
C GLN A 167 18.21 -2.26 -8.36
N ILE A 168 16.89 -2.14 -8.34
CA ILE A 168 16.14 -1.49 -7.27
C ILE A 168 15.81 -2.56 -6.24
N TYR A 169 16.04 -2.26 -4.95
CA TYR A 169 15.67 -3.22 -3.91
C TYR A 169 14.15 -3.42 -3.89
N PHE A 170 13.73 -4.68 -3.81
CA PHE A 170 12.33 -5.04 -3.72
C PHE A 170 12.09 -5.92 -2.50
N ALA A 171 11.10 -5.57 -1.70
CA ALA A 171 10.67 -6.42 -0.60
C ALA A 171 9.15 -6.47 -0.49
N ARG A 172 8.68 -7.67 -0.17
CA ARG A 172 7.30 -7.92 0.24
C ARG A 172 7.21 -7.83 1.75
N LEU A 173 6.44 -6.88 2.26
CA LEU A 173 6.21 -6.66 3.68
C LEU A 173 4.94 -7.36 4.15
N ILE A 174 4.93 -7.70 5.43
CA ILE A 174 3.70 -8.14 6.09
C ILE A 174 2.73 -6.97 6.13
N THR A 175 1.44 -7.22 5.86
CA THR A 175 0.44 -6.15 5.87
C THR A 175 0.39 -5.42 7.22
N PRO A 176 0.31 -4.08 7.23
CA PRO A 176 0.19 -3.31 8.47
C PRO A 176 -1.23 -3.33 9.05
N SER A 177 -2.18 -4.03 8.41
CA SER A 177 -3.55 -4.19 8.90
C SER A 177 -3.61 -5.02 10.18
N GLY A 178 -4.51 -4.67 11.10
CA GLY A 178 -4.79 -5.45 12.32
C GLY A 178 -5.27 -6.87 12.06
N GLY A 179 -5.70 -7.20 10.84
CA GLY A 179 -5.95 -8.58 10.41
C GLY A 179 -4.71 -9.48 10.47
N VAL A 180 -3.50 -8.90 10.52
CA VAL A 180 -2.24 -9.64 10.64
C VAL A 180 -2.15 -10.47 11.93
N ARG A 181 -2.95 -10.15 12.97
CA ARG A 181 -3.05 -10.96 14.20
C ARG A 181 -3.33 -12.45 13.94
N PHE A 182 -4.03 -12.77 12.86
CA PHE A 182 -4.32 -14.15 12.48
C PHE A 182 -3.10 -14.89 11.89
N GLN A 183 -2.07 -14.16 11.45
CA GLN A 183 -0.81 -14.72 10.96
C GLN A 183 0.20 -14.97 12.09
N PHE A 184 0.02 -14.31 13.24
CA PHE A 184 0.91 -14.37 14.40
C PHE A 184 0.21 -15.00 15.61
N SER A 185 -0.50 -16.11 15.41
CA SER A 185 -1.37 -16.79 16.40
C SER A 185 -0.72 -17.17 17.74
N LYS A 186 0.59 -16.95 17.91
CA LYS A 186 1.37 -17.23 19.13
C LYS A 186 2.17 -16.03 19.67
N VAL A 187 2.03 -14.84 19.09
CA VAL A 187 2.84 -13.67 19.46
C VAL A 187 2.04 -12.76 20.39
N THR A 188 2.44 -12.66 21.66
CA THR A 188 1.89 -11.73 22.66
C THR A 188 2.18 -10.25 22.36
N LYS A 189 3.08 -10.01 21.40
CA LYS A 189 3.71 -8.73 21.04
C LYS A 189 3.66 -8.48 19.53
N LEU A 190 2.43 -8.45 18.98
CA LEU A 190 2.17 -8.36 17.53
C LEU A 190 2.90 -7.17 16.87
N TYR A 191 2.87 -6.02 17.54
CA TYR A 191 3.50 -4.81 17.04
C TYR A 191 5.01 -4.96 16.93
N GLU A 192 5.69 -5.46 17.97
CA GLU A 192 7.14 -5.65 17.92
C GLU A 192 7.55 -6.65 16.84
N ALA A 193 6.84 -7.78 16.71
CA ALA A 193 7.14 -8.74 15.65
C ALA A 193 6.95 -8.17 14.23
N LEU A 194 5.93 -7.33 14.05
CA LEU A 194 5.69 -6.64 12.78
C LEU A 194 6.79 -5.60 12.50
N LEU A 195 7.15 -4.82 13.52
CA LEU A 195 8.23 -3.82 13.44
C LEU A 195 9.57 -4.46 13.10
N ASP A 196 9.93 -5.54 13.78
CA ASP A 196 11.17 -6.28 13.52
C ASP A 196 11.19 -6.84 12.10
N SER A 197 10.07 -7.41 11.63
CA SER A 197 9.98 -7.92 10.26
C SER A 197 10.13 -6.81 9.21
N TRP A 198 9.62 -5.61 9.47
CA TRP A 198 9.74 -4.47 8.56
C TRP A 198 11.17 -3.90 8.60
N LYS A 199 11.71 -3.66 9.80
CA LYS A 199 13.09 -3.17 10.00
C LYS A 199 14.11 -4.06 9.31
N GLN A 200 14.01 -5.39 9.47
CA GLN A 200 14.93 -6.33 8.81
C GLN A 200 14.97 -6.18 7.29
N LYS A 201 13.85 -5.81 6.65
CA LYS A 201 13.78 -5.66 5.18
C LYS A 201 14.15 -4.25 4.73
N ILE A 202 13.72 -3.24 5.47
CA ILE A 202 13.93 -1.83 5.09
C ILE A 202 15.36 -1.38 5.44
N ASP A 203 15.91 -1.78 6.58
CA ASP A 203 17.27 -1.39 7.01
C ASP A 203 18.35 -1.87 6.05
N LEU A 204 18.11 -2.98 5.34
CA LEU A 204 19.03 -3.49 4.30
C LEU A 204 19.24 -2.46 3.18
N VAL A 205 18.24 -1.64 2.91
CA VAL A 205 18.32 -0.57 1.91
C VAL A 205 18.84 0.70 2.56
N LEU A 206 18.28 1.10 3.70
CA LEU A 206 18.66 2.36 4.35
C LEU A 206 20.17 2.40 4.65
N LYS A 207 20.75 1.32 5.18
CA LYS A 207 22.18 1.23 5.48
C LYS A 207 23.08 1.17 4.24
N ARG A 208 22.54 0.86 3.06
CA ARG A 208 23.30 0.79 1.82
C ARG A 208 23.48 2.16 1.15
N PHE A 209 22.64 3.14 1.53
CA PHE A 209 22.57 4.46 0.90
C PHE A 209 22.67 5.64 1.88
N LEU A 210 23.01 5.36 3.15
CA LEU A 210 23.46 6.31 4.17
C LEU A 210 24.97 6.15 4.35
#